data_AF-A0A812LTS4-F1
#
_entry.id   AF-A0A812LTS4-F1
#
_cell.length_a   1.000
_cell.length_b   1.000
_cell.length_c   1.000
_cell.angle_alpha   90.00
_cell.angle_beta   90.00
_cell.angle_gamma   90.00
#
_symmetry.space_group_name_H-M   'P 1'
#
loop_
_entity.id
_entity.type
_entity.pdbx_description
1 polymer ?
#
loop_
_entity_poly.entity_id
_entity_poly.type
_entity_poly.pdbx_seq_one_letter_code
_entity_poly.pdbx_strand_id
1 'polypeptide(L)'
;MYQILVGLFLAAVVLPSACDEAALSADDQCNEGQECALSALQSKAQARSMTPTLPVTSEKASDEGMFPPAQANVYAVNKTALPWKDGSLNSPSGSPLLTFYMYRAVSDEVYPPLNTNVASLPGVLWYLHHEVVIQAPRKFQITRILRYKVQMRATAPLLRLGMHFGVRLAYDKGQATGPFVCGRTNITSKDGTTAGYKPKFCGDAAAFADRYLEDIKPYKNEYEYAAYGYNVGCNNLGEYPFPMHPVYYENAIWYTMPGPCPNNLYYNKDNSCQASQPGGYCPGVEPNGNGTCTWNYEEAGEISLDELVGIKDYDSWKHGHREYDPETDEGVKFSWWNGINSTSANEERVRQASELFDKKYPTMPTVAELTNPPCDFDFGYFYKEWYRKDGYSGIGWIRHDGLKQHPKWYVPLTTSASDDDIQRLLYQLGKNECLRPCENGETW
;
A
#
# COMPACT_ATOMS: atom_id res chain seq x y z
N MET A 1 28.90 4.55 -72.94
CA MET A 1 30.14 3.93 -73.44
C MET A 1 30.99 3.64 -72.21
N TYR A 2 31.57 2.44 -72.09
CA TYR A 2 32.14 1.85 -70.85
C TYR A 2 31.09 1.65 -69.72
N GLN A 3 31.02 0.55 -68.93
CA GLN A 3 31.92 -0.56 -68.51
C GLN A 3 32.92 -0.23 -67.39
N ILE A 4 33.16 -1.08 -66.37
CA ILE A 4 32.40 -2.23 -65.78
C ILE A 4 33.03 -2.57 -64.38
N LEU A 5 32.54 -3.63 -63.70
CA LEU A 5 32.98 -4.20 -62.40
C LEU A 5 32.55 -3.43 -61.11
N VAL A 6 32.18 -4.03 -59.95
CA VAL A 6 31.52 -5.29 -59.50
C VAL A 6 32.08 -5.73 -58.13
N GLY A 7 31.19 -6.15 -57.22
CA GLY A 7 31.46 -6.76 -55.89
C GLY A 7 30.24 -6.54 -54.97
N LEU A 8 29.25 -7.43 -54.77
CA LEU A 8 29.22 -8.87 -54.40
C LEU A 8 29.79 -9.12 -52.98
N PHE A 9 29.18 -9.84 -52.02
CA PHE A 9 27.94 -10.68 -51.88
C PHE A 9 27.35 -10.48 -50.44
N LEU A 10 26.20 -10.99 -49.94
CA LEU A 10 25.01 -11.80 -50.35
C LEU A 10 23.72 -11.03 -49.91
N ALA A 11 22.44 -11.32 -50.26
CA ALA A 11 21.75 -12.39 -50.99
C ALA A 11 21.04 -13.53 -50.17
N ALA A 12 20.02 -13.20 -49.35
CA ALA A 12 18.94 -14.11 -48.88
C ALA A 12 17.65 -13.29 -48.53
N VAL A 13 16.35 -13.66 -48.68
CA VAL A 13 15.55 -14.68 -49.43
C VAL A 13 14.58 -15.53 -48.53
N VAL A 14 13.33 -15.73 -48.99
CA VAL A 14 12.15 -16.47 -48.44
C VAL A 14 11.23 -15.78 -47.40
N LEU A 15 9.98 -15.55 -47.84
CA LEU A 15 8.70 -15.60 -47.10
C LEU A 15 7.92 -16.85 -47.61
N PRO A 16 6.80 -17.34 -47.02
CA PRO A 16 6.18 -17.07 -45.71
C PRO A 16 5.80 -18.34 -44.89
N SER A 17 5.34 -18.17 -43.65
CA SER A 17 4.42 -19.09 -42.93
C SER A 17 3.74 -18.30 -41.80
N ALA A 18 2.41 -18.20 -41.66
CA ALA A 18 1.37 -19.22 -41.58
C ALA A 18 1.38 -20.01 -40.25
N CYS A 19 0.42 -19.70 -39.38
CA CYS A 19 -0.21 -20.58 -38.39
C CYS A 19 -1.55 -19.94 -37.97
N ASP A 20 -2.63 -20.71 -38.05
CA ASP A 20 -3.97 -20.32 -37.58
C ASP A 20 -4.17 -20.71 -36.09
N GLU A 21 -5.42 -20.58 -35.62
CA GLU A 21 -5.91 -20.83 -34.26
C GLU A 21 -5.54 -22.21 -33.67
N ALA A 22 -5.13 -22.25 -32.40
CA ALA A 22 -5.41 -23.36 -31.49
C ALA A 22 -5.37 -22.90 -30.02
N ALA A 23 -6.05 -23.64 -29.13
CA ALA A 23 -6.40 -23.17 -27.78
C ALA A 23 -5.66 -23.88 -26.62
N LEU A 24 -5.69 -23.23 -25.45
CA LEU A 24 -5.73 -23.81 -24.08
C LEU A 24 -4.47 -24.45 -23.43
N SER A 25 -4.32 -24.09 -22.15
CA SER A 25 -3.94 -24.92 -20.98
C SER A 25 -2.47 -25.31 -20.70
N ALA A 26 -1.97 -24.74 -19.60
CA ALA A 26 -1.23 -25.34 -18.46
C ALA A 26 0.01 -26.26 -18.62
N ASP A 27 0.93 -26.03 -17.67
CA ASP A 27 1.95 -26.90 -17.07
C ASP A 27 3.25 -27.31 -17.82
N ASP A 28 4.36 -27.00 -17.14
CA ASP A 28 5.71 -27.59 -17.13
C ASP A 28 6.36 -28.20 -18.38
N GLN A 29 7.40 -27.48 -18.85
CA GLN A 29 8.75 -28.07 -18.93
C GLN A 29 9.88 -27.04 -18.96
N CYS A 30 10.69 -27.02 -17.90
CA CYS A 30 11.96 -26.28 -17.83
C CYS A 30 13.16 -27.22 -18.02
N ASN A 31 13.98 -26.97 -19.03
CA ASN A 31 15.36 -27.47 -19.23
C ASN A 31 16.04 -26.51 -20.23
N GLU A 32 17.34 -26.19 -20.17
CA GLU A 32 18.40 -26.49 -19.20
C GLU A 32 19.30 -25.23 -19.14
N GLY A 33 19.81 -24.83 -17.96
CA GLY A 33 20.72 -23.66 -17.85
C GLY A 33 20.39 -22.57 -16.82
N GLN A 34 19.43 -22.83 -15.91
CA GLN A 34 19.19 -22.27 -14.55
C GLN A 34 19.96 -20.99 -14.10
N GLU A 35 19.33 -20.03 -13.41
CA GLU A 35 18.43 -20.24 -12.26
C GLU A 35 17.07 -19.51 -12.35
N CYS A 36 15.98 -20.24 -12.09
CA CYS A 36 14.69 -19.68 -11.69
C CYS A 36 14.51 -19.90 -10.17
N ALA A 37 14.84 -18.91 -9.35
CA ALA A 37 15.12 -19.10 -7.93
C ALA A 37 13.96 -18.73 -6.97
N LEU A 38 12.94 -19.58 -6.85
CA LEU A 38 12.00 -19.54 -5.70
C LEU A 38 12.54 -20.33 -4.48
N SER A 39 13.65 -21.06 -4.63
CA SER A 39 14.20 -22.02 -3.66
C SER A 39 15.31 -21.45 -2.73
N ALA A 40 15.72 -20.19 -2.92
CA ALA A 40 16.95 -19.63 -2.34
C ALA A 40 16.99 -19.47 -0.80
N LEU A 41 15.91 -19.79 -0.08
CA LEU A 41 15.83 -19.69 1.39
C LEU A 41 15.75 -21.04 2.13
N GLN A 42 15.61 -22.18 1.44
CA GLN A 42 15.37 -23.48 2.12
C GLN A 42 16.62 -24.36 2.28
N SER A 43 17.74 -24.07 1.60
CA SER A 43 18.90 -24.98 1.48
C SER A 43 20.17 -24.60 2.25
N LYS A 44 20.07 -23.81 3.33
CA LYS A 44 21.21 -23.55 4.27
C LYS A 44 21.02 -24.07 5.70
N ALA A 45 20.01 -24.90 5.92
CA ALA A 45 19.78 -25.59 7.19
C ALA A 45 20.37 -27.03 7.20
N GLN A 46 21.70 -27.16 7.27
CA GLN A 46 22.45 -28.22 7.99
C GLN A 46 23.92 -28.30 7.53
N ALA A 47 24.87 -27.98 8.43
CA ALA A 47 26.12 -28.73 8.68
C ALA A 47 27.20 -27.91 9.44
N ARG A 48 26.95 -27.54 10.71
CA ARG A 48 28.02 -27.45 11.71
C ARG A 48 27.45 -27.52 13.13
N SER A 49 27.71 -28.64 13.81
CA SER A 49 27.41 -28.80 15.22
C SER A 49 28.47 -28.06 16.05
N MET A 50 28.05 -27.06 16.82
CA MET A 50 28.80 -26.52 17.95
C MET A 50 27.81 -26.17 19.06
N THR A 51 27.87 -26.90 20.17
CA THR A 51 27.08 -26.67 21.38
C THR A 51 27.64 -25.48 22.18
N PRO A 52 26.87 -24.40 22.40
CA PRO A 52 27.21 -23.40 23.40
C PRO A 52 26.72 -23.90 24.76
N THR A 53 27.64 -24.21 25.67
CA THR A 53 27.30 -24.47 27.07
C THR A 53 26.82 -23.18 27.73
N LEU A 54 25.54 -23.12 28.12
CA LEU A 54 25.00 -22.02 28.93
C LEU A 54 25.71 -21.97 30.29
N PRO A 55 26.26 -20.81 30.71
CA PRO A 55 26.70 -20.62 32.09
C PRO A 55 25.49 -20.64 33.03
N VAL A 56 25.46 -21.58 33.97
CA VAL A 56 24.47 -21.57 35.06
C VAL A 56 24.97 -20.60 36.14
N THR A 57 24.46 -19.36 36.10
CA THR A 57 24.49 -18.44 37.23
C THR A 57 23.07 -17.93 37.49
N SER A 58 22.45 -18.45 38.54
CA SER A 58 21.14 -18.02 39.00
C SER A 58 21.23 -16.70 39.76
N GLU A 59 20.51 -15.67 39.30
CA GLU A 59 20.10 -14.59 40.19
C GLU A 59 18.74 -14.05 39.75
N LYS A 60 17.85 -13.80 40.72
CA LYS A 60 16.48 -13.33 40.46
C LYS A 60 16.46 -11.82 40.28
N ALA A 61 16.57 -11.36 39.04
CA ALA A 61 16.06 -10.05 38.68
C ALA A 61 14.54 -10.14 38.51
N SER A 62 13.79 -9.66 39.49
CA SER A 62 12.41 -9.22 39.26
C SER A 62 12.48 -7.85 38.60
N ASP A 63 12.14 -7.78 37.32
CA ASP A 63 12.00 -6.51 36.59
C ASP A 63 10.59 -6.41 36.02
N GLU A 64 10.01 -5.22 36.06
CA GLU A 64 8.59 -5.00 35.80
C GLU A 64 8.30 -4.81 34.29
N GLY A 65 7.01 -4.84 33.92
CA GLY A 65 6.58 -4.92 32.52
C GLY A 65 7.21 -3.86 31.60
N MET A 66 8.14 -4.28 30.74
CA MET A 66 8.75 -3.40 29.75
C MET A 66 7.70 -2.93 28.75
N PHE A 67 7.68 -1.61 28.49
CA PHE A 67 6.68 -0.86 27.72
C PHE A 67 5.33 -0.67 28.43
N PRO A 68 5.19 0.35 29.30
CA PRO A 68 3.89 1.00 29.45
C PRO A 68 3.40 1.51 28.09
N PRO A 69 2.10 1.39 27.76
CA PRO A 69 1.57 1.96 26.52
C PRO A 69 1.73 3.48 26.55
N ALA A 70 2.49 4.02 25.60
CA ALA A 70 2.68 5.47 25.49
C ALA A 70 1.33 6.16 25.27
N GLN A 71 0.89 6.94 26.26
CA GLN A 71 -0.35 7.71 26.18
C GLN A 71 -0.22 8.79 25.10
N ALA A 72 -0.68 8.47 23.89
CA ALA A 72 -0.49 9.27 22.69
C ALA A 72 -1.43 10.48 22.63
N ASN A 73 -1.27 11.40 23.59
CA ASN A 73 -1.42 12.87 23.43
C ASN A 73 -0.98 13.70 24.65
N VAL A 74 -0.09 13.18 25.52
CA VAL A 74 0.39 13.92 26.71
C VAL A 74 1.29 15.12 26.36
N TYR A 75 1.87 15.18 25.17
CA TYR A 75 2.81 16.23 24.77
C TYR A 75 2.10 17.42 24.11
N ALA A 76 2.28 18.62 24.68
CA ALA A 76 1.79 19.86 24.10
C ALA A 76 2.45 20.11 22.73
N VAL A 77 1.63 20.16 21.66
CA VAL A 77 2.10 20.32 20.28
C VAL A 77 2.89 21.63 20.11
N ASN A 78 4.14 21.51 19.70
CA ASN A 78 5.01 22.64 19.44
C ASN A 78 4.69 23.24 18.06
N LYS A 79 3.74 24.17 18.03
CA LYS A 79 3.21 24.77 16.80
C LYS A 79 4.24 25.46 15.90
N THR A 80 5.40 25.88 16.42
CA THR A 80 6.46 26.49 15.59
C THR A 80 7.37 25.46 14.92
N ALA A 81 7.42 24.24 15.46
CA ALA A 81 8.20 23.13 14.92
C ALA A 81 7.44 22.27 13.88
N LEU A 82 6.14 22.53 13.67
CA LEU A 82 5.33 21.84 12.66
C LEU A 82 5.90 22.04 11.24
N PRO A 83 5.76 21.05 10.33
CA PRO A 83 6.46 21.08 9.04
C PRO A 83 5.86 22.10 8.05
N TRP A 84 4.55 22.37 8.10
CA TRP A 84 3.89 23.39 7.28
C TRP A 84 4.19 24.83 7.72
N LYS A 85 4.16 25.77 6.77
CA LYS A 85 4.58 27.18 6.98
C LYS A 85 3.57 28.25 6.54
N ASP A 86 2.62 27.92 5.68
CA ASP A 86 1.57 28.85 5.20
C ASP A 86 0.40 29.01 6.20
N GLY A 87 0.30 28.11 7.18
CA GLY A 87 -0.77 28.07 8.17
C GLY A 87 -2.08 27.42 7.68
N SER A 88 -2.15 26.91 6.45
CA SER A 88 -3.39 26.35 5.87
C SER A 88 -3.89 25.06 6.55
N LEU A 89 -3.06 24.50 7.43
CA LEU A 89 -3.30 23.31 8.26
C LEU A 89 -3.52 23.63 9.75
N ASN A 90 -3.51 24.91 10.16
CA ASN A 90 -3.69 25.31 11.56
C ASN A 90 -5.16 25.43 11.98
N SER A 91 -6.08 25.55 11.02
CA SER A 91 -7.52 25.70 11.25
C SER A 91 -8.28 24.40 10.94
N PRO A 92 -9.45 24.18 11.57
CA PRO A 92 -10.38 23.13 11.15
C PRO A 92 -10.77 23.20 9.66
N SER A 93 -11.15 22.07 9.07
CA SER A 93 -11.61 21.99 7.69
C SER A 93 -13.13 21.94 7.57
N GLY A 94 -13.64 22.17 6.35
CA GLY A 94 -15.03 21.95 5.98
C GLY A 94 -15.34 20.54 5.47
N SER A 95 -14.41 19.57 5.60
CA SER A 95 -14.65 18.18 5.18
C SER A 95 -15.80 17.57 5.99
N PRO A 96 -16.62 16.67 5.44
CA PRO A 96 -17.48 15.83 6.26
C PRO A 96 -16.66 15.01 7.27
N LEU A 97 -17.31 14.61 8.37
CA LEU A 97 -16.78 13.60 9.27
C LEU A 97 -17.10 12.22 8.68
N LEU A 98 -16.08 11.41 8.42
CA LEU A 98 -16.23 10.03 7.99
C LEU A 98 -16.10 9.13 9.22
N THR A 99 -17.05 8.21 9.42
CA THR A 99 -16.97 7.18 10.48
C THR A 99 -17.19 5.81 9.85
N PHE A 100 -16.26 4.88 10.06
CA PHE A 100 -16.25 3.54 9.45
C PHE A 100 -15.32 2.59 10.22
N TYR A 101 -15.29 1.32 9.82
CA TYR A 101 -14.44 0.31 10.45
C TYR A 101 -13.11 0.10 9.71
N MET A 102 -12.03 -0.01 10.48
CA MET A 102 -10.74 -0.52 10.03
C MET A 102 -10.34 -1.74 10.84
N TYR A 103 -9.51 -2.60 10.27
CA TYR A 103 -9.21 -3.94 10.76
C TYR A 103 -7.72 -4.22 10.73
N ARG A 104 -7.23 -5.04 11.68
CA ARG A 104 -5.82 -5.41 11.76
C ARG A 104 -5.65 -6.85 12.23
N ALA A 105 -4.93 -7.65 11.44
CA ALA A 105 -4.47 -8.96 11.86
C ALA A 105 -3.29 -8.81 12.83
N VAL A 106 -3.34 -9.50 13.98
CA VAL A 106 -2.35 -9.40 15.05
C VAL A 106 -2.16 -10.73 15.76
N SER A 107 -1.05 -10.86 16.49
CA SER A 107 -0.81 -11.91 17.46
C SER A 107 -1.40 -11.55 18.84
N ASP A 108 -0.97 -12.25 19.87
CA ASP A 108 -1.36 -11.94 21.24
C ASP A 108 -0.69 -10.64 21.75
N GLU A 109 0.42 -10.22 21.14
CA GLU A 109 1.06 -8.91 21.37
C GLU A 109 0.32 -7.80 20.60
N VAL A 110 -0.47 -7.01 21.33
CA VAL A 110 -1.27 -5.90 20.76
C VAL A 110 -0.79 -4.54 21.23
N TYR A 111 -0.63 -3.65 20.26
CA TYR A 111 -0.29 -2.24 20.43
C TYR A 111 -1.32 -1.37 19.69
N PRO A 112 -1.60 -0.15 20.17
CA PRO A 112 -2.44 0.83 19.47
C PRO A 112 -2.08 0.97 17.98
N PRO A 113 -3.04 1.27 17.09
CA PRO A 113 -2.82 1.43 15.65
C PRO A 113 -2.13 2.77 15.31
N LEU A 114 -1.03 3.07 15.98
CA LEU A 114 -0.25 4.31 15.84
C LEU A 114 1.02 4.02 15.06
N ASN A 115 1.20 4.69 13.92
CA ASN A 115 2.31 4.42 12.99
C ASN A 115 2.27 2.99 12.45
N THR A 116 1.11 2.59 11.93
CA THR A 116 0.90 1.25 11.38
C THR A 116 0.04 1.29 10.12
N ASN A 117 -0.01 0.16 9.40
CA ASN A 117 -1.04 -0.08 8.41
C ASN A 117 -2.17 -0.92 9.01
N VAL A 118 -3.39 -0.61 8.60
CA VAL A 118 -4.63 -1.34 8.88
C VAL A 118 -5.41 -1.43 7.58
N ALA A 119 -6.49 -2.21 7.51
CA ALA A 119 -7.24 -2.43 6.27
C ALA A 119 -8.75 -2.29 6.45
N SER A 120 -9.45 -2.27 5.33
CA SER A 120 -10.83 -2.77 5.23
C SER A 120 -10.93 -4.26 5.62
N LEU A 121 -12.15 -4.78 5.84
CA LEU A 121 -12.35 -6.21 6.11
C LEU A 121 -11.90 -7.13 4.95
N PRO A 122 -12.18 -6.82 3.66
CA PRO A 122 -11.61 -7.57 2.55
C PRO A 122 -10.08 -7.46 2.48
N GLY A 123 -9.50 -6.29 2.78
CA GLY A 123 -8.04 -6.10 2.77
C GLY A 123 -7.30 -6.87 3.86
N VAL A 124 -7.86 -7.01 5.07
CA VAL A 124 -7.23 -7.84 6.12
C VAL A 124 -7.35 -9.33 5.82
N LEU A 125 -8.45 -9.77 5.21
CA LEU A 125 -8.62 -11.15 4.76
C LEU A 125 -7.72 -11.47 3.56
N TRP A 126 -7.53 -10.54 2.62
CA TRP A 126 -6.52 -10.65 1.56
C TRP A 126 -5.13 -10.87 2.16
N TYR A 127 -4.72 -10.04 3.13
CA TYR A 127 -3.43 -10.16 3.80
C TYR A 127 -3.26 -11.50 4.51
N LEU A 128 -4.28 -11.95 5.25
CA LEU A 128 -4.26 -13.25 5.91
C LEU A 128 -4.02 -14.37 4.89
N HIS A 129 -4.77 -14.35 3.79
CA HIS A 129 -4.69 -15.34 2.71
C HIS A 129 -3.32 -15.36 2.01
N HIS A 130 -2.81 -14.20 1.60
CA HIS A 130 -1.59 -14.12 0.77
C HIS A 130 -0.29 -14.19 1.58
N GLU A 131 -0.30 -13.77 2.84
CA GLU A 131 0.91 -13.62 3.65
C GLU A 131 0.94 -14.51 4.90
N VAL A 132 -0.19 -14.85 5.52
CA VAL A 132 -0.21 -15.41 6.89
C VAL A 132 -0.50 -16.91 6.93
N VAL A 133 -1.55 -17.38 6.25
CA VAL A 133 -1.99 -18.78 6.29
C VAL A 133 -1.30 -19.70 5.27
N ILE A 134 -0.48 -19.11 4.38
CA ILE A 134 0.52 -19.81 3.55
C ILE A 134 1.61 -20.54 4.37
N GLN A 135 1.63 -20.36 5.70
CA GLN A 135 2.59 -20.95 6.62
C GLN A 135 1.87 -21.59 7.81
N ALA A 136 2.40 -22.73 8.27
CA ALA A 136 1.97 -23.43 9.46
C ALA A 136 3.18 -23.62 10.40
N PRO A 137 3.18 -23.04 11.62
CA PRO A 137 2.17 -22.14 12.19
C PRO A 137 2.04 -20.82 11.41
N ARG A 138 0.88 -20.14 11.58
CA ARG A 138 0.59 -18.82 10.99
C ARG A 138 1.76 -17.84 11.15
N LYS A 139 2.11 -17.15 10.05
CA LYS A 139 3.20 -16.17 10.03
C LYS A 139 3.04 -15.12 11.13
N PHE A 140 4.15 -14.73 11.75
CA PHE A 140 4.20 -13.79 12.89
C PHE A 140 3.34 -14.18 14.11
N GLN A 141 2.91 -15.44 14.24
CA GLN A 141 2.02 -15.92 15.31
C GLN A 141 0.68 -15.16 15.37
N ILE A 142 0.17 -14.73 14.20
CA ILE A 142 -1.11 -14.02 14.11
C ILE A 142 -2.26 -14.96 14.49
N THR A 143 -3.07 -14.54 15.46
CA THR A 143 -4.15 -15.34 16.10
C THR A 143 -5.55 -14.73 15.89
N ARG A 144 -5.65 -13.42 15.63
CA ARG A 144 -6.90 -12.67 15.67
C ARG A 144 -6.95 -11.47 14.72
N ILE A 145 -8.17 -11.00 14.46
CA ILE A 145 -8.47 -9.76 13.75
C ILE A 145 -9.11 -8.78 14.74
N LEU A 146 -8.47 -7.63 14.94
CA LEU A 146 -9.04 -6.49 15.67
C LEU A 146 -9.91 -5.64 14.73
N ARG A 147 -11.00 -5.07 15.25
CA ARG A 147 -11.83 -4.04 14.59
C ARG A 147 -11.73 -2.73 15.38
N TYR A 148 -11.44 -1.64 14.68
CA TYR A 148 -11.41 -0.27 15.20
C TYR A 148 -12.51 0.55 14.53
N LYS A 149 -13.35 1.24 15.31
CA LYS A 149 -14.23 2.28 14.81
C LYS A 149 -13.39 3.54 14.65
N VAL A 150 -13.11 3.93 13.41
CA VAL A 150 -12.29 5.11 13.10
C VAL A 150 -13.20 6.26 12.73
N GLN A 151 -12.92 7.45 13.27
CA GLN A 151 -13.44 8.70 12.73
C GLN A 151 -12.28 9.48 12.10
N MET A 152 -12.55 10.16 10.99
CA MET A 152 -11.59 11.08 10.38
C MET A 152 -12.27 12.26 9.68
N ARG A 153 -11.53 13.36 9.56
CA ARG A 153 -11.93 14.54 8.80
C ARG A 153 -10.72 15.03 8.00
N ALA A 154 -10.86 15.07 6.68
CA ALA A 154 -9.78 15.42 5.77
C ALA A 154 -9.35 16.88 5.94
N THR A 155 -8.07 17.20 5.71
CA THR A 155 -7.61 18.58 5.87
C THR A 155 -8.06 19.50 4.72
N ALA A 156 -8.10 20.81 4.98
CA ALA A 156 -8.50 21.78 3.97
C ALA A 156 -7.65 21.76 2.67
N PRO A 157 -6.32 21.53 2.69
CA PRO A 157 -5.54 21.32 1.47
C PRO A 157 -5.92 20.06 0.68
N LEU A 158 -6.26 18.97 1.37
CA LEU A 158 -6.63 17.69 0.75
C LEU A 158 -8.03 17.76 0.12
N LEU A 159 -8.99 18.33 0.85
CA LEU A 159 -10.36 18.57 0.36
C LEU A 159 -10.39 19.48 -0.89
N ARG A 160 -9.45 20.44 -1.01
CA ARG A 160 -9.29 21.27 -2.22
C ARG A 160 -8.79 20.49 -3.46
N LEU A 161 -8.43 19.22 -3.31
CA LEU A 161 -8.13 18.31 -4.41
C LEU A 161 -9.29 17.34 -4.71
N GLY A 162 -10.40 17.42 -3.98
CA GLY A 162 -11.52 16.48 -4.09
C GLY A 162 -11.31 15.14 -3.37
N MET A 163 -10.29 15.04 -2.51
CA MET A 163 -9.94 13.82 -1.76
C MET A 163 -10.24 13.97 -0.26
N HIS A 164 -10.55 12.87 0.39
CA HIS A 164 -10.62 12.74 1.84
C HIS A 164 -9.41 11.99 2.42
N PHE A 165 -8.79 11.11 1.63
CA PHE A 165 -7.61 10.32 2.02
C PHE A 165 -6.32 10.82 1.38
N GLY A 166 -5.21 10.73 2.13
CA GLY A 166 -3.87 10.91 1.58
C GLY A 166 -3.35 9.63 0.92
N VAL A 167 -2.10 9.67 0.44
CA VAL A 167 -1.42 8.46 -0.05
C VAL A 167 -1.21 7.44 1.06
N ARG A 168 -1.42 6.14 0.78
CA ARG A 168 -0.98 5.06 1.68
C ARG A 168 0.54 5.07 1.80
N LEU A 169 1.02 5.22 3.02
CA LEU A 169 2.42 5.03 3.41
C LEU A 169 2.58 3.67 4.08
N ALA A 170 3.62 2.93 3.71
CA ALA A 170 4.03 1.72 4.42
C ALA A 170 4.68 2.08 5.77
N TYR A 171 4.51 1.24 6.79
CA TYR A 171 5.15 1.37 8.10
C TYR A 171 5.96 0.12 8.46
N ASP A 172 7.29 0.24 8.65
CA ASP A 172 8.14 -0.77 9.31
C ASP A 172 8.62 -0.23 10.66
N LYS A 173 8.55 -1.03 11.73
CA LYS A 173 8.98 -0.67 13.09
C LYS A 173 8.51 0.73 13.53
N GLY A 174 7.29 1.12 13.17
CA GLY A 174 6.70 2.43 13.51
C GLY A 174 7.29 3.63 12.76
N GLN A 175 8.18 3.42 11.78
CA GLN A 175 8.67 4.42 10.83
C GLN A 175 7.91 4.29 9.50
N ALA A 176 7.37 5.38 8.99
CA ALA A 176 6.76 5.41 7.66
C ALA A 176 7.88 5.37 6.60
N THR A 177 7.92 4.30 5.81
CA THR A 177 8.93 4.05 4.77
C THR A 177 8.54 4.58 3.39
N GLY A 178 7.44 5.34 3.32
CA GLY A 178 6.95 6.01 2.13
C GLY A 178 5.89 5.23 1.35
N PRO A 179 5.44 5.77 0.21
CA PRO A 179 4.49 5.12 -0.69
C PRO A 179 5.18 4.27 -1.76
N PHE A 180 6.51 4.21 -1.83
CA PHE A 180 7.25 3.19 -2.59
C PHE A 180 8.72 3.22 -2.16
N VAL A 181 9.38 2.06 -2.06
CA VAL A 181 10.77 1.98 -1.57
C VAL A 181 11.78 2.28 -2.69
N CYS A 182 11.77 3.52 -3.18
CA CYS A 182 12.85 4.09 -4.00
C CYS A 182 13.41 5.42 -3.45
N GLY A 183 12.85 5.94 -2.35
CA GLY A 183 13.42 7.03 -1.55
C GLY A 183 13.01 8.43 -2.03
N ARG A 184 13.97 9.35 -2.04
CA ARG A 184 13.80 10.75 -2.45
C ARG A 184 14.89 11.19 -3.42
N THR A 185 14.60 12.20 -4.22
CA THR A 185 15.59 12.87 -5.08
C THR A 185 15.59 14.37 -4.84
N ASN A 186 16.73 15.02 -5.10
CA ASN A 186 16.90 16.45 -4.88
C ASN A 186 16.08 17.25 -5.91
N ILE A 187 15.51 18.36 -5.45
CA ILE A 187 15.02 19.42 -6.33
C ILE A 187 16.16 20.40 -6.52
N THR A 188 16.74 20.47 -7.72
CA THR A 188 17.85 21.40 -7.99
C THR A 188 17.31 22.74 -8.46
N SER A 189 17.69 23.82 -7.78
CA SER A 189 17.47 25.21 -8.18
C SER A 189 18.22 25.55 -9.48
N LYS A 190 17.83 26.64 -10.15
CA LYS A 190 18.52 27.14 -11.37
C LYS A 190 19.99 27.52 -11.16
N ASP A 191 20.43 27.69 -9.91
CA ASP A 191 21.81 27.99 -9.50
C ASP A 191 22.61 26.74 -9.07
N GLY A 192 22.03 25.54 -9.17
CA GLY A 192 22.63 24.28 -8.74
C GLY A 192 22.45 23.93 -7.26
N THR A 193 21.83 24.79 -6.45
CA THR A 193 21.54 24.49 -5.02
C THR A 193 20.39 23.49 -4.85
N THR A 194 20.30 22.82 -3.71
CA THR A 194 19.16 21.95 -3.39
C THR A 194 18.02 22.78 -2.80
N ALA A 195 16.95 22.98 -3.58
CA ALA A 195 15.74 23.70 -3.20
C ALA A 195 14.84 22.91 -2.24
N GLY A 196 15.04 21.60 -2.13
CA GLY A 196 14.24 20.67 -1.34
C GLY A 196 14.35 19.25 -1.88
N TYR A 197 13.40 18.38 -1.51
CA TYR A 197 13.34 16.99 -1.94
C TYR A 197 11.95 16.68 -2.53
N LYS A 198 11.92 15.95 -3.65
CA LYS A 198 10.70 15.33 -4.19
C LYS A 198 10.75 13.81 -4.04
N PRO A 199 9.60 13.10 -4.00
CA PRO A 199 9.59 11.64 -3.99
C PRO A 199 10.37 11.07 -5.17
N LYS A 200 11.09 9.96 -4.95
CA LYS A 200 11.71 9.16 -6.01
C LYS A 200 10.88 7.90 -6.15
N PHE A 201 9.90 7.94 -7.04
CA PHE A 201 9.07 6.79 -7.37
C PHE A 201 9.93 5.68 -8.02
N CYS A 202 9.53 4.42 -7.86
CA CYS A 202 10.19 3.33 -8.55
C CYS A 202 9.84 3.32 -10.04
N GLY A 203 10.68 2.65 -10.83
CA GLY A 203 10.37 2.33 -12.22
C GLY A 203 9.50 1.08 -12.31
N ASP A 204 9.77 0.24 -13.30
CA ASP A 204 9.17 -1.09 -13.40
C ASP A 204 9.47 -1.98 -12.17
N ALA A 205 8.64 -3.02 -11.99
CA ALA A 205 8.78 -3.98 -10.90
C ALA A 205 10.09 -4.81 -11.00
N ALA A 206 10.72 -4.89 -12.17
CA ALA A 206 12.01 -5.53 -12.34
C ALA A 206 13.11 -4.76 -11.59
N ALA A 207 13.13 -3.43 -11.71
CA ALA A 207 14.07 -2.56 -10.99
C ALA A 207 13.89 -2.53 -9.46
N PHE A 208 12.93 -3.27 -8.90
CA PHE A 208 12.71 -3.39 -7.45
C PHE A 208 13.69 -4.36 -6.77
N ALA A 209 14.07 -5.45 -7.45
CA ALA A 209 14.95 -6.48 -6.88
C ALA A 209 16.40 -6.00 -6.70
N ASP A 210 16.98 -5.43 -7.76
CA ASP A 210 18.42 -5.11 -7.84
C ASP A 210 18.87 -3.93 -6.94
N ARG A 211 17.93 -3.22 -6.31
CA ARG A 211 18.19 -1.92 -5.65
C ARG A 211 18.07 -1.93 -4.12
N TYR A 212 17.85 -3.09 -3.52
CA TYR A 212 17.43 -3.20 -2.11
C TYR A 212 18.52 -2.82 -1.06
N LEU A 213 19.78 -2.61 -1.44
CA LEU A 213 20.91 -2.63 -0.48
C LEU A 213 21.68 -1.31 -0.27
N GLU A 214 21.74 -0.37 -1.22
CA GLU A 214 22.70 0.76 -1.12
C GLU A 214 22.08 2.16 -0.94
N ASP A 215 20.81 2.37 -1.30
CA ASP A 215 20.22 3.73 -1.35
C ASP A 215 19.00 3.93 -0.43
N ILE A 216 18.86 3.11 0.65
CA ILE A 216 17.84 3.30 1.70
C ILE A 216 18.21 4.48 2.62
N LYS A 217 18.23 5.68 2.05
CA LYS A 217 18.09 6.92 2.81
C LYS A 217 16.66 6.97 3.35
N PRO A 218 16.44 7.26 4.64
CA PRO A 218 15.11 7.13 5.25
C PRO A 218 14.09 8.00 4.51
N TYR A 219 13.00 7.39 4.03
CA TYR A 219 11.89 8.14 3.45
C TYR A 219 11.22 8.94 4.55
N LYS A 220 11.58 10.21 4.67
CA LYS A 220 10.86 11.14 5.52
C LYS A 220 9.67 11.68 4.74
N ASN A 221 8.50 11.63 5.33
CA ASN A 221 7.21 11.99 4.74
C ASN A 221 6.96 13.51 4.93
N GLU A 222 8.03 14.30 4.86
CA GLU A 222 8.03 15.75 5.12
C GLU A 222 7.23 16.50 4.07
N TYR A 223 7.09 15.96 2.85
CA TYR A 223 6.30 16.59 1.81
C TYR A 223 4.81 16.38 2.08
N GLU A 224 4.41 15.11 2.19
CA GLU A 224 3.05 14.66 2.43
C GLU A 224 2.46 15.36 3.65
N TYR A 225 3.20 15.37 4.76
CA TYR A 225 2.75 15.98 6.01
C TYR A 225 2.92 17.51 6.05
N ALA A 226 3.76 18.15 5.23
CA ALA A 226 3.81 19.63 5.13
C ALA A 226 2.73 20.20 4.19
N ALA A 227 2.42 19.51 3.10
CA ALA A 227 1.44 19.95 2.11
C ALA A 227 0.00 19.65 2.56
N TYR A 228 -0.22 18.51 3.21
CA TYR A 228 -1.56 18.02 3.56
C TYR A 228 -1.78 17.80 5.06
N GLY A 229 -0.74 17.83 5.89
CA GLY A 229 -0.86 17.45 7.31
C GLY A 229 -0.93 15.93 7.51
N TYR A 230 -1.06 15.49 8.76
CA TYR A 230 -1.02 14.06 9.10
C TYR A 230 -2.35 13.34 8.82
N ASN A 231 -2.78 13.26 7.56
CA ASN A 231 -4.02 12.54 7.18
C ASN A 231 -3.87 11.02 7.29
N VAL A 232 -5.00 10.34 7.45
CA VAL A 232 -5.13 8.92 7.10
C VAL A 232 -4.82 8.77 5.61
N GLY A 233 -3.95 7.83 5.27
CA GLY A 233 -3.69 7.45 3.88
C GLY A 233 -4.52 6.24 3.45
N CYS A 234 -4.83 6.09 2.17
CA CYS A 234 -5.45 4.86 1.63
C CYS A 234 -4.86 4.42 0.29
N ASN A 235 -5.08 3.15 -0.07
CA ASN A 235 -5.07 2.67 -1.45
C ASN A 235 -6.01 1.48 -1.64
N ASN A 236 -6.64 1.38 -2.80
CA ASN A 236 -7.28 0.13 -3.23
C ASN A 236 -6.18 -0.92 -3.49
N LEU A 237 -6.39 -2.16 -3.06
CA LEU A 237 -5.50 -3.27 -3.40
C LEU A 237 -5.69 -3.63 -4.88
N GLY A 238 -4.58 -3.73 -5.62
CA GLY A 238 -4.57 -3.79 -7.07
C GLY A 238 -4.18 -2.46 -7.74
N GLU A 239 -4.15 -1.36 -6.98
CA GLU A 239 -3.75 -0.03 -7.43
C GLU A 239 -2.49 0.48 -6.69
N TYR A 240 -1.98 1.63 -7.13
CA TYR A 240 -0.84 2.27 -6.50
C TYR A 240 -1.14 2.62 -5.01
N PRO A 241 -0.22 2.37 -4.06
CA PRO A 241 1.15 1.90 -4.30
C PRO A 241 1.35 0.38 -4.25
N PHE A 242 0.56 -0.38 -3.49
CA PHE A 242 0.77 -1.83 -3.38
C PHE A 242 -0.46 -2.58 -2.85
N PRO A 243 -0.76 -3.78 -3.38
CA PRO A 243 -0.17 -4.41 -4.57
C PRO A 243 -0.67 -3.75 -5.87
N MET A 244 0.11 -3.84 -6.94
CA MET A 244 -0.27 -3.35 -8.30
C MET A 244 -0.60 -4.51 -9.27
N HIS A 245 -1.03 -5.66 -8.74
CA HIS A 245 -1.48 -6.83 -9.49
C HIS A 245 -2.96 -7.13 -9.19
N PRO A 246 -3.70 -7.86 -10.03
CA PRO A 246 -5.13 -8.13 -9.80
C PRO A 246 -5.41 -8.71 -8.41
N VAL A 247 -6.45 -8.19 -7.75
CA VAL A 247 -6.89 -8.63 -6.42
C VAL A 247 -8.36 -9.00 -6.46
N TYR A 248 -8.67 -10.20 -5.96
CA TYR A 248 -9.99 -10.82 -6.03
C TYR A 248 -10.79 -10.68 -4.72
N TYR A 249 -10.42 -9.72 -3.88
CA TYR A 249 -11.19 -9.29 -2.72
C TYR A 249 -11.80 -7.93 -3.04
N GLU A 250 -13.08 -7.88 -3.39
CA GLU A 250 -13.73 -6.61 -3.75
C GLU A 250 -13.69 -5.61 -2.59
N ASN A 251 -13.51 -4.33 -2.91
CA ASN A 251 -13.40 -3.24 -1.93
C ASN A 251 -12.27 -3.43 -0.89
N ALA A 252 -11.27 -4.25 -1.22
CA ALA A 252 -10.05 -4.35 -0.43
C ALA A 252 -9.27 -3.04 -0.51
N ILE A 253 -9.29 -2.29 0.59
CA ILE A 253 -8.53 -1.06 0.83
C ILE A 253 -7.49 -1.29 1.94
N TRP A 254 -6.26 -0.82 1.72
CA TRP A 254 -5.22 -0.60 2.73
C TRP A 254 -5.30 0.84 3.24
N TYR A 255 -5.04 1.03 4.53
CA TYR A 255 -4.98 2.33 5.19
C TYR A 255 -3.65 2.57 5.92
N THR A 256 -3.37 3.84 6.20
CA THR A 256 -2.20 4.32 6.94
C THR A 256 -2.64 5.16 8.12
N MET A 257 -2.25 4.76 9.33
CA MET A 257 -2.60 5.44 10.58
C MET A 257 -1.38 6.16 11.14
N PRO A 258 -1.15 7.45 10.80
CA PRO A 258 -0.01 8.19 11.34
C PRO A 258 -0.17 8.41 12.84
N GLY A 259 0.90 8.20 13.60
CA GLY A 259 0.95 8.53 15.03
C GLY A 259 2.14 9.44 15.32
N PRO A 260 2.43 9.71 16.60
CA PRO A 260 3.57 10.53 16.99
C PRO A 260 4.90 10.01 16.42
N CYS A 261 5.78 10.93 16.02
CA CYS A 261 7.07 10.63 15.37
C CYS A 261 6.97 9.67 14.16
N PRO A 262 6.17 9.96 13.12
CA PRO A 262 5.95 9.01 12.02
C PRO A 262 7.21 8.76 11.18
N ASN A 263 8.18 9.66 11.21
CA ASN A 263 9.44 9.54 10.45
C ASN A 263 10.56 8.80 11.21
N ASN A 264 10.32 8.31 12.42
CA ASN A 264 11.32 7.64 13.26
C ASN A 264 10.89 6.19 13.59
N LEU A 265 11.86 5.31 13.77
CA LEU A 265 11.66 3.95 14.30
C LEU A 265 11.15 4.02 15.75
N TYR A 266 10.36 3.04 16.21
CA TYR A 266 9.64 3.10 17.49
C TYR A 266 10.54 3.36 18.71
N TYR A 267 11.75 2.81 18.71
CA TYR A 267 12.76 3.01 19.76
C TYR A 267 13.51 4.36 19.68
N ASN A 268 13.27 5.15 18.63
CA ASN A 268 13.87 6.47 18.40
C ASN A 268 12.84 7.63 18.52
N LYS A 269 11.82 7.49 19.38
CA LYS A 269 10.67 8.43 19.50
C LYS A 269 10.69 9.24 20.81
N ASP A 270 11.57 10.25 20.89
CA ASP A 270 11.63 11.14 22.05
C ASP A 270 10.48 12.18 22.12
N ASN A 271 10.32 12.82 23.28
CA ASN A 271 9.27 13.81 23.56
C ASN A 271 9.31 15.04 22.64
N SER A 272 10.51 15.46 22.18
CA SER A 272 10.69 16.63 21.30
C SER A 272 10.23 16.32 19.88
N CYS A 273 10.58 15.12 19.39
CA CYS A 273 10.06 14.56 18.17
C CYS A 273 8.53 14.39 18.23
N GLN A 274 7.96 13.90 19.34
CA GLN A 274 6.50 13.73 19.46
C GLN A 274 5.75 15.07 19.50
N ALA A 275 6.29 16.08 20.20
CA ALA A 275 5.72 17.43 20.23
C ALA A 275 5.81 18.18 18.89
N SER A 276 6.83 17.90 18.07
CA SER A 276 7.00 18.51 16.73
C SER A 276 6.30 17.73 15.61
N GLN A 277 6.05 16.43 15.79
CA GLN A 277 5.39 15.56 14.83
C GLN A 277 4.28 14.72 15.50
N PRO A 278 3.13 15.31 15.86
CA PRO A 278 2.07 14.63 16.62
C PRO A 278 1.32 13.53 15.86
N GLY A 279 1.37 13.51 14.52
CA GLY A 279 0.79 12.42 13.72
C GLY A 279 -0.72 12.48 13.47
N GLY A 280 -1.43 13.55 13.87
CA GLY A 280 -2.84 13.73 13.49
C GLY A 280 -3.86 13.01 14.35
N TYR A 281 -3.41 12.13 15.25
CA TYR A 281 -4.25 11.40 16.20
C TYR A 281 -4.76 12.32 17.31
N CYS A 282 -6.09 12.34 17.52
CA CYS A 282 -6.72 13.09 18.61
C CYS A 282 -7.71 12.22 19.43
N PRO A 283 -7.21 11.38 20.37
CA PRO A 283 -8.04 10.56 21.26
C PRO A 283 -9.05 11.38 22.05
N GLY A 284 -10.27 10.86 22.19
CA GLY A 284 -11.34 11.47 22.96
C GLY A 284 -11.90 12.79 22.38
N VAL A 285 -11.48 13.17 21.17
CA VAL A 285 -11.88 14.40 20.48
C VAL A 285 -12.35 14.05 19.08
N GLU A 286 -13.40 14.71 18.58
CA GLU A 286 -13.83 14.55 17.19
C GLU A 286 -12.81 15.21 16.24
N PRO A 287 -12.34 14.52 15.19
CA PRO A 287 -11.43 15.09 14.20
C PRO A 287 -11.97 16.37 13.56
N ASN A 288 -11.21 17.46 13.71
CA ASN A 288 -11.58 18.77 13.19
C ASN A 288 -10.94 19.09 11.82
N GLY A 289 -10.08 18.21 11.30
CA GLY A 289 -9.46 18.38 9.99
C GLY A 289 -8.41 19.49 9.93
N ASN A 290 -7.89 19.95 11.07
CA ASN A 290 -6.59 20.61 11.10
C ASN A 290 -5.48 19.55 10.98
N GLY A 291 -4.28 19.95 10.55
CA GLY A 291 -3.18 19.01 10.25
C GLY A 291 -2.67 18.18 11.43
N THR A 292 -3.12 18.46 12.66
CA THR A 292 -2.77 17.76 13.92
C THR A 292 -3.94 17.00 14.57
N CYS A 293 -5.17 17.12 14.06
CA CYS A 293 -6.35 16.38 14.52
C CYS A 293 -7.24 16.00 13.33
N THR A 294 -6.76 14.98 12.61
CA THR A 294 -7.31 14.45 11.37
C THR A 294 -8.05 13.13 11.61
N TRP A 295 -7.71 12.38 12.67
CA TRP A 295 -8.30 11.07 12.96
C TRP A 295 -8.33 10.73 14.46
N ASN A 296 -9.27 9.86 14.84
CA ASN A 296 -9.33 9.19 16.14
C ASN A 296 -9.72 7.71 15.93
N TYR A 297 -9.72 6.91 17.00
CA TYR A 297 -10.35 5.58 16.97
C TYR A 297 -10.95 5.19 18.33
N GLU A 298 -11.91 4.28 18.28
CA GLU A 298 -12.42 3.50 19.40
C GLU A 298 -12.21 2.01 19.10
N GLU A 299 -11.94 1.19 20.13
CA GLU A 299 -11.85 -0.26 19.96
C GLU A 299 -13.26 -0.86 19.82
N ALA A 300 -13.48 -1.66 18.76
CA ALA A 300 -14.79 -2.12 18.34
C ALA A 300 -14.89 -3.65 18.20
N GLY A 301 -14.10 -4.35 19.02
CA GLY A 301 -14.11 -5.81 19.17
C GLY A 301 -13.04 -6.56 18.38
N GLU A 302 -12.99 -7.87 18.59
CA GLU A 302 -12.06 -8.78 17.94
C GLU A 302 -12.68 -10.17 17.68
N ILE A 303 -12.20 -10.85 16.65
CA ILE A 303 -12.51 -12.26 16.36
C ILE A 303 -11.19 -13.04 16.28
N SER A 304 -11.14 -14.26 16.83
CA SER A 304 -9.98 -15.13 16.59
C SER A 304 -10.12 -15.77 15.20
N LEU A 305 -8.99 -16.08 14.57
CA LEU A 305 -9.01 -16.80 13.30
C LEU A 305 -9.59 -18.20 13.47
N ASP A 306 -9.32 -18.84 14.61
CA ASP A 306 -9.85 -20.17 14.93
C ASP A 306 -11.39 -20.16 15.07
N GLU A 307 -11.96 -19.13 15.71
CA GLU A 307 -13.41 -18.90 15.78
C GLU A 307 -14.04 -18.65 14.40
N LEU A 308 -13.34 -17.89 13.55
CA LEU A 308 -13.77 -17.57 12.18
C LEU A 308 -13.78 -18.78 11.25
N VAL A 309 -12.69 -19.56 11.24
CA VAL A 309 -12.48 -20.65 10.26
C VAL A 309 -12.84 -22.04 10.82
N GLY A 310 -13.33 -22.12 12.06
CA GLY A 310 -13.90 -23.33 12.66
C GLY A 310 -12.89 -24.29 13.33
N ILE A 311 -11.66 -23.84 13.56
CA ILE A 311 -10.62 -24.63 14.24
C ILE A 311 -10.85 -24.56 15.77
N LYS A 312 -10.69 -25.69 16.47
CA LYS A 312 -10.95 -25.79 17.94
C LYS A 312 -9.69 -25.84 18.81
N ASP A 313 -8.60 -26.32 18.23
CA ASP A 313 -7.28 -26.50 18.85
C ASP A 313 -6.26 -26.41 17.72
N TYR A 314 -5.76 -25.20 17.45
CA TYR A 314 -4.81 -24.96 16.37
C TYR A 314 -3.49 -25.73 16.58
N ASP A 315 -3.07 -25.91 17.82
CA ASP A 315 -1.80 -26.56 18.16
C ASP A 315 -1.82 -28.06 17.83
N SER A 316 -2.88 -28.79 18.16
CA SER A 316 -3.04 -30.17 17.69
C SER A 316 -3.33 -30.25 16.19
N TRP A 317 -4.12 -29.32 15.66
CA TRP A 317 -4.62 -29.36 14.28
C TRP A 317 -3.50 -29.17 13.24
N LYS A 318 -2.60 -28.20 13.43
CA LYS A 318 -1.50 -27.87 12.49
C LYS A 318 -0.51 -29.01 12.22
N HIS A 319 -0.50 -30.06 13.04
CA HIS A 319 0.36 -31.23 12.86
C HIS A 319 -0.12 -32.21 11.77
N GLY A 320 -1.33 -32.04 11.23
CA GLY A 320 -1.89 -32.94 10.21
C GLY A 320 -2.73 -32.26 9.12
N HIS A 321 -2.74 -30.93 9.08
CA HIS A 321 -3.53 -30.08 8.19
C HIS A 321 -2.71 -28.84 7.78
N ARG A 322 -3.17 -28.13 6.74
CA ARG A 322 -2.63 -26.83 6.29
C ARG A 322 -3.81 -25.92 5.97
N GLU A 323 -3.79 -24.67 6.41
CA GLU A 323 -4.91 -23.75 6.15
C GLU A 323 -5.02 -23.38 4.66
N TYR A 324 -3.90 -23.09 4.02
CA TYR A 324 -3.84 -22.76 2.60
C TYR A 324 -2.46 -23.11 2.01
N ASP A 325 -2.44 -23.48 0.74
CA ASP A 325 -1.25 -23.83 -0.02
C ASP A 325 -1.23 -23.08 -1.38
N PRO A 326 -0.28 -22.14 -1.59
CA PRO A 326 -0.16 -21.40 -2.85
C PRO A 326 0.07 -22.27 -4.09
N GLU A 327 0.62 -23.47 -3.95
CA GLU A 327 0.92 -24.35 -5.09
C GLU A 327 -0.32 -25.09 -5.61
N THR A 328 -1.34 -25.30 -4.77
CA THR A 328 -2.57 -26.02 -5.14
C THR A 328 -3.84 -25.16 -5.09
N ASP A 329 -3.75 -23.92 -4.61
CA ASP A 329 -4.91 -23.04 -4.30
C ASP A 329 -5.90 -23.68 -3.30
N GLU A 330 -5.41 -24.55 -2.40
CA GLU A 330 -6.22 -25.35 -1.46
C GLU A 330 -5.56 -25.55 -0.08
N GLY A 331 -6.36 -25.82 0.96
CA GLY A 331 -5.87 -26.29 2.26
C GLY A 331 -5.76 -27.82 2.34
N VAL A 332 -4.76 -28.33 3.08
CA VAL A 332 -4.61 -29.78 3.29
C VAL A 332 -5.61 -30.25 4.36
N LYS A 333 -6.61 -31.02 3.91
CA LYS A 333 -7.78 -31.46 4.71
C LYS A 333 -8.60 -30.28 5.25
N PHE A 334 -8.59 -29.16 4.55
CA PHE A 334 -9.24 -27.92 4.96
C PHE A 334 -9.65 -27.13 3.72
N SER A 335 -10.83 -26.50 3.72
CA SER A 335 -11.38 -25.88 2.52
C SER A 335 -11.72 -24.39 2.66
N TRP A 336 -11.56 -23.79 3.85
CA TRP A 336 -12.05 -22.43 4.11
C TRP A 336 -11.33 -21.38 3.25
N TRP A 337 -10.05 -21.56 2.95
CA TRP A 337 -9.25 -20.64 2.14
C TRP A 337 -9.21 -20.98 0.63
N ASN A 338 -9.62 -22.16 0.18
CA ASN A 338 -9.45 -22.59 -1.23
C ASN A 338 -10.01 -21.58 -2.26
N GLY A 339 -9.25 -21.28 -3.32
CA GLY A 339 -9.64 -20.31 -4.34
C GLY A 339 -9.33 -18.87 -3.92
N ILE A 340 -8.05 -18.51 -3.88
CA ILE A 340 -7.52 -17.16 -3.64
C ILE A 340 -7.94 -16.16 -4.71
N ASN A 341 -8.05 -16.64 -5.95
CA ASN A 341 -8.48 -15.87 -7.12
C ASN A 341 -9.99 -15.95 -7.39
N SER A 342 -10.77 -16.53 -6.47
CA SER A 342 -12.23 -16.65 -6.61
C SER A 342 -12.95 -15.53 -5.87
N THR A 343 -13.44 -14.53 -6.60
CA THR A 343 -14.14 -13.36 -6.04
C THR A 343 -15.30 -13.78 -5.13
N SER A 344 -16.15 -14.71 -5.57
CA SER A 344 -17.30 -15.17 -4.78
C SER A 344 -16.92 -15.96 -3.53
N ALA A 345 -15.79 -16.67 -3.53
CA ALA A 345 -15.26 -17.29 -2.30
C ALA A 345 -14.70 -16.24 -1.34
N ASN A 346 -14.09 -15.18 -1.85
CA ASN A 346 -13.55 -14.08 -1.06
C ASN A 346 -14.66 -13.18 -0.48
N GLU A 347 -15.73 -12.92 -1.23
CA GLU A 347 -16.97 -12.29 -0.76
C GLU A 347 -17.59 -13.08 0.40
N GLU A 348 -17.70 -14.41 0.25
CA GLU A 348 -18.23 -15.29 1.29
C GLU A 348 -17.36 -15.27 2.57
N ARG A 349 -16.03 -15.22 2.45
CA ARG A 349 -15.11 -15.02 3.59
C ARG A 349 -15.35 -13.68 4.29
N VAL A 350 -15.55 -12.60 3.53
CA VAL A 350 -15.87 -11.27 4.06
C VAL A 350 -17.22 -11.29 4.78
N ARG A 351 -18.24 -11.92 4.20
CA ARG A 351 -19.57 -12.07 4.79
C ARG A 351 -19.51 -12.81 6.12
N GLN A 352 -18.88 -14.00 6.16
CA GLN A 352 -18.71 -14.78 7.38
C GLN A 352 -17.96 -14.02 8.48
N ALA A 353 -16.92 -13.26 8.12
CA ALA A 353 -16.16 -12.45 9.07
C ALA A 353 -16.99 -11.26 9.63
N SER A 354 -17.78 -10.58 8.79
CA SER A 354 -18.67 -9.50 9.26
C SER A 354 -19.76 -10.06 10.18
N GLU A 355 -20.42 -11.15 9.77
CA GLU A 355 -21.47 -11.79 10.57
C GLU A 355 -20.94 -12.28 11.92
N LEU A 356 -19.70 -12.77 12.00
CA LEU A 356 -19.09 -13.13 13.28
C LEU A 356 -18.84 -11.90 14.17
N PHE A 357 -18.31 -10.80 13.60
CA PHE A 357 -18.15 -9.54 14.33
C PHE A 357 -19.49 -9.00 14.86
N ASP A 358 -20.53 -8.97 14.01
CA ASP A 358 -21.80 -8.34 14.35
C ASP A 358 -22.63 -9.22 15.31
N LYS A 359 -22.53 -10.55 15.20
CA LYS A 359 -23.03 -11.52 16.19
C LYS A 359 -22.35 -11.39 17.57
N LYS A 360 -21.04 -11.10 17.59
CA LYS A 360 -20.22 -11.03 18.81
C LYS A 360 -20.31 -9.67 19.50
N TYR A 361 -20.59 -8.61 18.74
CA TYR A 361 -20.71 -7.23 19.22
C TYR A 361 -22.03 -6.56 18.77
N PRO A 362 -23.21 -7.11 19.09
CA PRO A 362 -24.51 -6.68 18.55
C PRO A 362 -25.01 -5.31 19.05
N THR A 363 -24.22 -4.59 19.84
CA THR A 363 -24.45 -3.21 20.28
C THR A 363 -23.61 -2.18 19.52
N MET A 364 -22.66 -2.65 18.68
CA MET A 364 -21.93 -1.81 17.73
C MET A 364 -22.75 -1.69 16.43
N PRO A 365 -22.69 -0.55 15.72
CA PRO A 365 -23.21 -0.46 14.36
C PRO A 365 -22.63 -1.55 13.45
N THR A 366 -23.42 -2.03 12.50
CA THR A 366 -22.92 -2.86 11.40
C THR A 366 -22.12 -2.03 10.39
N VAL A 367 -21.36 -2.68 9.51
CA VAL A 367 -20.64 -1.99 8.42
C VAL A 367 -21.61 -1.19 7.53
N ALA A 368 -22.84 -1.68 7.34
CA ALA A 368 -23.88 -1.06 6.50
C ALA A 368 -24.55 0.18 7.12
N GLU A 369 -24.42 0.39 8.44
CA GLU A 369 -24.95 1.58 9.14
C GLU A 369 -23.94 2.72 9.22
N LEU A 370 -22.70 2.50 8.76
CA LEU A 370 -21.61 3.48 8.76
C LEU A 370 -21.36 4.06 7.36
N THR A 371 -20.62 5.17 7.30
CA THR A 371 -20.36 5.90 6.04
C THR A 371 -19.60 5.08 5.01
N ASN A 372 -18.79 4.10 5.47
CA ASN A 372 -17.93 3.21 4.70
C ASN A 372 -17.39 3.80 3.38
N PRO A 373 -16.61 4.90 3.45
CA PRO A 373 -16.16 5.63 2.28
C PRO A 373 -15.22 4.78 1.41
N PRO A 374 -15.26 4.94 0.07
CA PRO A 374 -14.24 4.36 -0.80
C PRO A 374 -12.89 5.05 -0.56
N CYS A 375 -11.81 4.40 -0.99
CA CYS A 375 -10.53 5.08 -1.10
C CYS A 375 -10.56 6.05 -2.29
N ASP A 376 -10.63 7.34 -2.00
CA ASP A 376 -10.73 8.42 -3.01
C ASP A 376 -9.37 9.06 -3.36
N PHE A 377 -8.27 8.46 -2.90
CA PHE A 377 -6.92 8.93 -3.18
C PHE A 377 -6.59 8.87 -4.68
N ASP A 378 -6.39 10.03 -5.31
CA ASP A 378 -5.89 10.17 -6.68
C ASP A 378 -4.42 10.63 -6.67
N PHE A 379 -3.53 9.73 -7.11
CA PHE A 379 -2.10 9.95 -7.21
C PHE A 379 -1.71 11.16 -8.09
N GLY A 380 -2.41 11.34 -9.21
CA GLY A 380 -2.14 12.39 -10.18
C GLY A 380 -2.50 13.78 -9.66
N TYR A 381 -3.61 13.91 -8.93
CA TYR A 381 -3.99 15.15 -8.26
C TYR A 381 -3.17 15.42 -6.98
N PHE A 382 -2.80 14.38 -6.22
CA PHE A 382 -1.99 14.50 -5.00
C PHE A 382 -0.55 14.98 -5.29
N TYR A 383 0.11 14.42 -6.31
CA TYR A 383 1.48 14.81 -6.67
C TYR A 383 1.57 15.81 -7.85
N LYS A 384 0.44 16.46 -8.20
CA LYS A 384 0.28 17.28 -9.42
C LYS A 384 1.35 18.36 -9.66
N GLU A 385 1.90 18.94 -8.59
CA GLU A 385 2.89 20.02 -8.67
C GLU A 385 4.32 19.55 -9.01
N TRP A 386 4.59 18.24 -8.88
CA TRP A 386 5.81 17.60 -9.36
C TRP A 386 5.63 17.19 -10.82
N TYR A 387 4.54 16.48 -11.12
CA TYR A 387 4.25 15.99 -12.47
C TYR A 387 4.06 17.12 -13.50
N ARG A 388 3.28 18.16 -13.21
CA ARG A 388 3.09 19.31 -14.14
C ARG A 388 4.37 20.16 -14.36
N LYS A 389 5.41 20.00 -13.52
CA LYS A 389 6.57 20.92 -13.46
C LYS A 389 7.83 20.36 -14.13
N ASP A 390 7.95 19.04 -14.25
CA ASP A 390 9.04 18.37 -14.96
C ASP A 390 8.84 18.33 -16.50
N GLY A 391 7.91 19.12 -17.05
CA GLY A 391 7.63 19.21 -18.49
C GLY A 391 6.72 18.10 -19.05
N TYR A 392 6.38 17.10 -18.25
CA TYR A 392 5.37 16.10 -18.60
C TYR A 392 3.97 16.71 -18.49
N SER A 393 3.32 16.90 -19.64
CA SER A 393 1.86 17.06 -19.69
C SER A 393 1.17 15.79 -19.18
N GLY A 394 -0.10 15.88 -18.77
CA GLY A 394 -0.90 14.69 -18.46
C GLY A 394 -0.98 13.72 -19.65
N ILE A 395 -0.95 14.27 -20.87
CA ILE A 395 -0.81 13.52 -22.13
C ILE A 395 0.48 12.69 -22.13
N GLY A 396 1.62 13.27 -21.77
CA GLY A 396 2.91 12.59 -21.74
C GLY A 396 2.92 11.36 -20.84
N TRP A 397 2.36 11.44 -19.63
CA TRP A 397 2.25 10.25 -18.77
C TRP A 397 1.30 9.20 -19.34
N ILE A 398 0.15 9.61 -19.91
CA ILE A 398 -0.78 8.68 -20.56
C ILE A 398 -0.12 7.99 -21.77
N ARG A 399 0.68 8.71 -22.57
CA ARG A 399 1.49 8.16 -23.68
C ARG A 399 2.53 7.15 -23.19
N HIS A 400 3.36 7.54 -22.21
CA HIS A 400 4.52 6.75 -21.83
C HIS A 400 4.17 5.57 -20.92
N ASP A 401 3.16 5.72 -20.07
CA ASP A 401 2.84 4.78 -19.00
C ASP A 401 1.36 4.39 -18.98
N GLY A 402 0.45 5.37 -18.91
CA GLY A 402 -0.99 5.12 -18.69
C GLY A 402 -1.64 4.17 -19.72
N LEU A 403 -1.35 4.34 -21.02
CA LEU A 403 -1.88 3.48 -22.09
C LEU A 403 -1.28 2.07 -22.09
N LYS A 404 -0.12 1.86 -21.47
CA LYS A 404 0.51 0.53 -21.33
C LYS A 404 0.02 -0.19 -20.08
N GLN A 405 -0.05 0.53 -18.97
CA GLN A 405 -0.37 -0.02 -17.64
C GLN A 405 -1.89 -0.13 -17.43
N HIS A 406 -2.66 0.81 -17.98
CA HIS A 406 -4.12 0.90 -17.79
C HIS A 406 -4.90 1.15 -19.10
N PRO A 407 -4.71 0.35 -20.19
CA PRO A 407 -5.37 0.57 -21.48
C PRO A 407 -6.90 0.64 -21.38
N LYS A 408 -7.51 -0.07 -20.43
CA LYS A 408 -8.97 -0.05 -20.17
C LYS A 408 -9.50 1.31 -19.69
N TRP A 409 -8.66 2.17 -19.11
CA TRP A 409 -9.08 3.51 -18.65
C TRP A 409 -9.21 4.53 -19.80
N TYR A 410 -8.65 4.23 -20.97
CA TYR A 410 -8.49 5.18 -22.08
C TYR A 410 -9.18 4.74 -23.38
N VAL A 411 -10.09 3.77 -23.34
CA VAL A 411 -10.84 3.28 -24.51
C VAL A 411 -11.52 4.46 -25.24
N PRO A 412 -11.37 4.60 -26.58
CA PRO A 412 -10.86 3.62 -27.54
C PRO A 412 -9.35 3.73 -27.88
N LEU A 413 -8.56 4.47 -27.11
CA LEU A 413 -7.14 4.66 -27.38
C LEU A 413 -6.32 3.39 -27.18
N THR A 414 -5.22 3.30 -27.92
CA THR A 414 -4.21 2.24 -27.81
C THR A 414 -2.83 2.86 -27.56
N THR A 415 -1.81 2.03 -27.32
CA THR A 415 -0.42 2.48 -27.05
C THR A 415 0.24 3.25 -28.19
N SER A 416 -0.37 3.33 -29.38
CA SER A 416 0.09 4.14 -30.51
C SER A 416 -0.62 5.49 -30.69
N ALA A 417 -1.55 5.87 -29.80
CA ALA A 417 -2.34 7.10 -29.89
C ALA A 417 -1.48 8.39 -30.00
N SER A 418 -2.00 9.41 -30.70
CA SER A 418 -1.36 10.73 -30.78
C SER A 418 -1.61 11.58 -29.52
N ASP A 419 -0.85 12.67 -29.36
CA ASP A 419 -1.06 13.59 -28.23
C ASP A 419 -2.42 14.29 -28.34
N ASP A 420 -2.87 14.56 -29.57
CA ASP A 420 -4.19 15.12 -29.87
C ASP A 420 -5.32 14.13 -29.57
N ASP A 421 -5.13 12.81 -29.79
CA ASP A 421 -6.13 11.79 -29.43
C ASP A 421 -6.30 11.69 -27.91
N ILE A 422 -5.18 11.73 -27.17
CA ILE A 422 -5.19 11.72 -25.70
C ILE A 422 -5.81 13.02 -25.17
N GLN A 423 -5.46 14.18 -25.73
CA GLN A 423 -6.06 15.46 -25.37
C GLN A 423 -7.56 15.51 -25.70
N ARG A 424 -7.97 14.94 -26.84
CA ARG A 424 -9.38 14.83 -27.26
C ARG A 424 -10.18 13.97 -26.29
N LEU A 425 -9.64 12.83 -25.86
CA LEU A 425 -10.28 11.99 -24.84
C LEU A 425 -10.37 12.70 -23.49
N LEU A 426 -9.29 13.33 -23.02
CA LEU A 426 -9.30 14.08 -21.75
C LEU A 426 -10.34 15.22 -21.77
N TYR A 427 -10.46 15.94 -22.89
CA TYR A 427 -11.49 16.97 -23.10
C TYR A 427 -12.91 16.36 -23.09
N GLN A 428 -13.14 15.26 -23.81
CA GLN A 428 -14.43 14.56 -23.85
C GLN A 428 -14.86 13.99 -22.49
N LEU A 429 -13.90 13.54 -21.67
CA LEU A 429 -14.14 13.05 -20.30
C LEU A 429 -14.22 14.18 -19.25
N GLY A 430 -14.09 15.45 -19.66
CA GLY A 430 -14.09 16.61 -18.75
C GLY A 430 -12.93 16.63 -17.75
N LYS A 431 -11.81 15.96 -18.05
CA LYS A 431 -10.66 15.80 -17.15
C LYS A 431 -9.62 16.90 -17.37
N ASN A 432 -8.81 17.13 -16.34
CA ASN A 432 -7.59 17.96 -16.37
C ASN A 432 -7.72 19.43 -16.82
N GLU A 433 -8.94 19.97 -16.94
CA GLU A 433 -9.20 21.33 -17.49
C GLU A 433 -8.67 21.48 -18.94
N CYS A 434 -8.59 20.35 -19.66
CA CYS A 434 -8.06 20.31 -21.03
C CYS A 434 -8.88 21.18 -21.99
N LEU A 435 -8.21 22.07 -22.70
CA LEU A 435 -8.81 22.80 -23.83
C LEU A 435 -9.02 21.84 -25.01
N ARG A 436 -10.04 22.10 -25.85
CA ARG A 436 -10.26 21.32 -27.08
C ARG A 436 -8.98 21.28 -27.94
N PRO A 437 -8.66 20.17 -28.63
CA PRO A 437 -7.64 20.20 -29.67
C PRO A 437 -7.99 21.26 -30.72
N CYS A 438 -7.01 22.06 -31.14
CA CYS A 438 -7.15 23.00 -32.25
C CYS A 438 -7.48 22.24 -33.54
N GLU A 439 -8.30 22.83 -34.42
CA GLU A 439 -8.42 22.33 -35.79
C GLU A 439 -7.26 22.86 -36.66
N ASN A 440 -6.88 22.10 -37.69
CA ASN A 440 -5.68 22.37 -38.50
C ASN A 440 -5.68 23.79 -39.10
N GLY A 441 -4.92 24.70 -38.48
CA GLY A 441 -4.80 26.10 -38.88
C GLY A 441 -5.16 27.11 -37.78
N GLU A 442 -5.79 26.68 -36.68
CA GLU A 442 -5.97 27.52 -35.49
C GLU A 442 -4.68 27.60 -34.66
N THR A 443 -4.39 28.79 -34.12
CA THR A 443 -3.35 29.02 -33.10
C THR A 443 -3.98 29.58 -31.84
N TRP A 444 -3.40 29.24 -30.67
CA TRP A 444 -3.78 29.76 -29.35
C TRP A 444 -3.63 31.29 -29.23
#